data_AF-A0A1H8IGU1-F1
#
_entry.id   AF-A0A1H8IGU1-F1
#
_cell.length_a   1.000
_cell.length_b   1.000
_cell.length_c   1.000
_cell.angle_alpha   90.00
_cell.angle_beta   90.00
_cell.angle_gamma   90.00
#
_symmetry.space_group_name_H-M   'P 1'
#
loop_
_entity.id
_entity.type
_entity.pdbx_description
1 polymer ?
#
loop_
_entity_poly.entity_id
_entity_poly.type
_entity_poly.pdbx_seq_one_letter_code
_entity_poly.pdbx_strand_id
1 'polypeptide(L)'
;MSGSYYSANPHYAAPDYSEQRERVEAAEETAGRYFVSATKEQHAAFHREMSDLRGLIGPRYDRAAAAATRKFRESTEAARELCEETFAAIMEHGEVPEELSYKWDLLDIANVMQAAE
;
A
#
# COMPACT_ATOMS: atom_id res chain seq x y z
N MET A 1 -13.05 4.67 54.97
CA MET A 1 -12.29 5.33 53.88
C MET A 1 -11.13 4.41 53.54
N SER A 2 -11.29 3.61 52.48
CA SER A 2 -10.27 2.66 52.04
C SER A 2 -9.24 3.41 51.20
N GLY A 3 -8.01 3.50 51.70
CA GLY A 3 -6.87 4.07 50.98
C GLY A 3 -6.44 3.13 49.87
N SER A 4 -6.42 3.63 48.64
CA SER A 4 -5.88 2.91 47.48
C SER A 4 -4.38 2.71 47.65
N TYR A 5 -3.97 1.44 47.81
CA TYR A 5 -2.61 0.97 48.10
C TYR A 5 -1.82 0.69 46.81
N TYR A 6 -1.95 1.51 45.78
CA TYR A 6 -1.13 1.39 44.57
C TYR A 6 -0.09 2.52 44.56
N SER A 7 1.10 2.25 45.12
CA SER A 7 2.28 3.02 44.73
C SER A 7 2.57 2.69 43.26
N ALA A 8 2.64 3.71 42.40
CA ALA A 8 3.14 3.54 41.05
C ALA A 8 4.55 2.95 41.16
N ASN A 9 4.77 1.76 40.57
CA ASN A 9 6.08 1.12 40.59
C ASN A 9 7.10 2.07 39.93
N PRO A 10 8.08 2.62 40.68
CA PRO A 10 9.03 3.59 40.16
C PRO A 10 9.99 2.99 39.12
N HIS A 11 9.94 1.66 38.92
CA HIS A 11 10.70 0.93 37.91
C HIS A 11 9.85 0.56 36.67
N TYR A 12 8.58 0.96 36.62
CA TYR A 12 7.76 0.75 35.43
C TYR A 12 8.06 1.81 34.37
N ALA A 13 8.89 1.44 33.39
CA ALA A 13 8.94 2.14 32.12
C ALA A 13 7.86 1.54 31.21
N ALA A 14 7.01 2.39 30.62
CA ALA A 14 6.12 1.94 29.57
C ALA A 14 6.96 1.37 28.41
N PRO A 15 6.52 0.29 27.74
CA PRO A 15 7.23 -0.23 26.58
C PRO A 15 7.36 0.85 25.51
N ASP A 16 8.60 1.11 25.09
CA ASP A 16 8.91 1.99 23.98
C ASP A 16 8.75 1.22 22.67
N TYR A 17 7.80 1.66 21.85
CA TYR A 17 7.51 1.07 20.54
C TYR A 17 8.08 1.93 19.39
N SER A 18 8.94 2.91 19.68
CA SER A 18 9.57 3.78 18.69
C SER A 18 10.28 2.98 17.60
N GLU A 19 11.18 2.05 17.98
CA GLU A 19 11.92 1.21 17.03
C GLU A 19 11.00 0.34 16.17
N GLN A 20 9.91 -0.19 16.73
CA GLN A 20 8.95 -1.00 15.98
C GLN A 20 8.17 -0.14 14.98
N ARG A 21 7.79 1.09 15.36
CA ARG A 21 7.13 2.04 14.46
C ARG A 21 8.04 2.45 13.31
N GLU A 22 9.29 2.79 13.62
CA GLU A 22 10.27 3.15 12.60
C GLU A 22 10.49 2.03 11.57
N ARG A 23 10.52 0.77 12.03
CA ARG A 23 10.60 -0.39 11.11
C ARG A 23 9.37 -0.53 10.23
N VAL A 24 8.17 -0.38 10.78
CA VAL A 24 6.92 -0.45 10.01
C VAL A 24 6.87 0.68 8.99
N GLU A 25 7.16 1.91 9.38
CA GLU A 25 7.16 3.06 8.47
C GLU A 25 8.18 2.89 7.33
N ALA A 26 9.39 2.42 7.63
CA ALA A 26 10.41 2.15 6.62
C ALA A 26 10.02 1.02 5.65
N ALA A 27 9.39 -0.04 6.17
CA ALA A 27 8.90 -1.15 5.37
C ALA A 27 7.73 -0.73 4.47
N GLU A 28 6.77 0.03 5.00
CA GLU A 28 5.65 0.61 4.23
C GLU A 28 6.15 1.55 3.14
N GLU A 29 7.10 2.44 3.45
CA GLU A 29 7.68 3.36 2.47
C GLU A 29 8.36 2.60 1.34
N THR A 30 9.16 1.58 1.68
CA THR A 30 9.90 0.80 0.68
C THR A 30 8.97 0.00 -0.22
N ALA A 31 8.05 -0.78 0.37
CA ALA A 31 7.08 -1.56 -0.41
C ALA A 31 6.16 -0.64 -1.25
N GLY A 32 5.75 0.49 -0.67
CA GLY A 32 4.96 1.50 -1.36
C GLY A 32 5.65 2.09 -2.60
N ARG A 33 6.98 2.29 -2.56
CA ARG A 33 7.74 2.75 -3.74
C ARG A 33 7.67 1.75 -4.90
N TYR A 34 7.80 0.46 -4.62
CA TYR A 34 7.65 -0.59 -5.65
C TYR A 34 6.23 -0.58 -6.24
N PHE A 35 5.21 -0.54 -5.38
CA PHE A 35 3.82 -0.49 -5.81
C PHE A 35 3.53 0.73 -6.70
N VAL A 36 3.94 1.94 -6.28
CA VAL A 36 3.73 3.18 -7.04
C VAL A 36 4.45 3.15 -8.38
N SER A 37 5.67 2.60 -8.42
CA SER A 37 6.41 2.45 -9.67
C SER A 37 5.69 1.53 -10.64
N ALA A 38 5.30 0.33 -10.19
CA ALA A 38 4.67 -0.68 -11.03
C ALA A 38 3.25 -0.31 -11.50
N THR A 39 2.54 0.53 -10.74
CA THR A 39 1.13 0.90 -11.03
C THR A 39 0.96 2.30 -11.61
N LYS A 40 2.06 2.92 -12.05
CA LYS A 40 2.08 4.32 -12.52
C LYS A 40 1.07 4.61 -13.62
N GLU A 41 0.98 3.75 -14.64
CA GLU A 41 0.07 3.92 -15.77
C GLU A 41 -1.40 3.71 -15.37
N GLN A 42 -1.67 2.73 -14.51
CA GLN A 42 -3.00 2.47 -13.95
C GLN A 42 -3.48 3.68 -13.13
N HIS A 43 -2.59 4.27 -12.31
CA HIS A 43 -2.86 5.50 -11.57
C HIS A 43 -3.18 6.65 -12.53
N ALA A 44 -2.38 6.85 -13.58
CA ALA A 44 -2.59 7.91 -14.55
C ALA A 44 -3.95 7.76 -15.27
N ALA A 45 -4.31 6.54 -15.66
CA ALA A 45 -5.60 6.24 -16.28
C ALA A 45 -6.78 6.51 -15.33
N PHE A 46 -6.68 6.02 -14.08
CA PHE A 46 -7.71 6.25 -13.07
C PHE A 46 -7.89 7.75 -12.75
N HIS A 47 -6.80 8.48 -12.56
CA HIS A 47 -6.86 9.92 -12.30
C HIS A 47 -7.48 10.69 -13.45
N ARG A 48 -7.21 10.28 -14.70
CA ARG A 48 -7.86 10.86 -15.89
C ARG A 48 -9.38 10.62 -15.87
N GLU A 49 -9.81 9.37 -15.71
CA GLU A 49 -11.24 9.03 -15.65
C GLU A 49 -11.97 9.78 -14.52
N MET A 50 -11.36 9.88 -13.34
CA MET A 50 -11.93 10.61 -12.21
C MET A 50 -11.94 12.13 -12.41
N SER A 51 -10.93 12.67 -13.12
CA SER A 51 -10.87 14.08 -13.49
C SER A 51 -11.99 14.44 -14.46
N ASP A 52 -12.27 13.59 -15.44
CA ASP A 52 -13.35 13.80 -16.41
C ASP A 52 -14.74 13.78 -15.76
N LEU A 53 -14.89 13.07 -14.64
CA LEU A 53 -16.13 13.01 -13.86
C LEU A 53 -16.28 14.18 -12.86
N ARG A 54 -15.25 15.02 -12.70
CA ARG A 54 -15.23 16.04 -11.65
C ARG A 54 -16.32 17.08 -11.84
N GLY A 55 -17.13 17.29 -10.81
CA GLY A 55 -18.23 18.26 -10.83
C GLY A 55 -19.51 17.76 -11.52
N LEU A 56 -19.49 16.54 -12.07
CA LEU A 56 -20.69 15.89 -12.59
C LEU A 56 -21.43 15.19 -11.45
N ILE A 57 -22.74 15.43 -11.35
CA ILE A 57 -23.57 14.90 -10.25
C ILE A 57 -24.72 14.09 -10.83
N GLY A 58 -24.96 12.91 -10.27
CA GLY A 58 -26.13 12.09 -10.54
C GLY A 58 -25.80 10.61 -10.71
N PRO A 59 -26.81 9.72 -10.66
CA PRO A 59 -26.60 8.27 -10.53
C PRO A 59 -25.77 7.64 -11.65
N ARG A 60 -25.77 8.24 -12.86
CA ARG A 60 -24.94 7.78 -13.97
C ARG A 60 -23.45 7.99 -13.69
N TYR A 61 -23.09 9.15 -13.16
CA TYR A 61 -21.70 9.53 -12.90
C TYR A 61 -21.16 8.81 -11.67
N ASP A 62 -22.01 8.58 -10.65
CA ASP A 62 -21.65 7.76 -9.49
C ASP A 62 -21.31 6.32 -9.91
N ARG A 63 -22.11 5.72 -10.80
CA ARG A 63 -21.82 4.40 -11.38
C ARG A 63 -20.53 4.39 -12.20
N ALA A 64 -20.25 5.46 -12.95
CA ALA A 64 -19.01 5.58 -13.72
C ALA A 64 -17.78 5.67 -12.79
N ALA A 65 -17.85 6.48 -11.73
CA ALA A 65 -16.79 6.56 -10.71
C ALA A 65 -16.56 5.22 -9.99
N ALA A 66 -17.64 4.50 -9.67
CA ALA A 66 -17.55 3.17 -9.09
C ALA A 66 -16.92 2.16 -10.05
N ALA A 67 -17.25 2.23 -11.35
CA ALA A 67 -16.64 1.39 -12.38
C ALA A 67 -15.14 1.69 -12.56
N ALA A 68 -14.75 2.96 -12.60
CA ALA A 68 -13.35 3.39 -12.66
C ALA A 68 -12.56 2.89 -11.43
N THR A 69 -13.16 3.02 -10.24
CA THR A 69 -12.56 2.52 -8.98
C THR A 69 -12.38 1.01 -9.01
N ARG A 70 -13.38 0.26 -9.49
CA ARG A 70 -13.30 -1.20 -9.61
C ARG A 70 -12.22 -1.60 -10.60
N LYS A 71 -12.20 -0.99 -11.79
CA LYS A 71 -11.19 -1.23 -12.83
C LYS A 71 -9.78 -0.98 -12.30
N PHE A 72 -9.56 0.13 -11.58
CA PHE A 72 -8.26 0.43 -10.97
C PHE A 72 -7.84 -0.65 -9.97
N ARG A 73 -8.75 -1.06 -9.07
CA ARG A 73 -8.48 -2.14 -8.10
C ARG A 73 -8.14 -3.45 -8.80
N GLU A 74 -8.95 -3.88 -9.75
CA GLU A 74 -8.71 -5.11 -10.54
C GLU A 74 -7.36 -5.05 -11.26
N SER A 75 -7.02 -3.90 -11.87
CA SER A 75 -5.76 -3.73 -12.60
C SER A 75 -4.51 -3.63 -11.71
N THR A 76 -4.67 -3.41 -10.41
CA THR A 76 -3.55 -3.25 -9.46
C THR A 76 -3.46 -4.39 -8.46
N GLU A 77 -4.33 -5.40 -8.53
CA GLU A 77 -4.42 -6.47 -7.53
C GLU A 77 -3.10 -7.23 -7.39
N ALA A 78 -2.50 -7.66 -8.51
CA ALA A 78 -1.21 -8.37 -8.49
C ALA A 78 -0.08 -7.51 -7.86
N ALA A 79 -0.08 -6.20 -8.11
CA ALA A 79 0.87 -5.28 -7.49
C ALA A 79 0.61 -5.14 -5.98
N ARG A 80 -0.67 -5.15 -5.55
CA ARG A 80 -1.03 -5.06 -4.13
C ARG A 80 -0.59 -6.30 -3.37
N GLU A 81 -0.86 -7.48 -3.91
CA GLU A 81 -0.40 -8.75 -3.33
C GLU A 81 1.13 -8.74 -3.17
N LEU A 82 1.85 -8.35 -4.22
CA LEU A 82 3.30 -8.30 -4.19
C LEU A 82 3.85 -7.22 -3.24
N CYS A 83 3.13 -6.10 -3.06
CA CYS A 83 3.44 -5.09 -2.06
C CYS A 83 3.29 -5.62 -0.63
N GLU A 84 2.23 -6.38 -0.36
CA GLU A 84 2.02 -7.02 0.95
C GLU A 84 3.09 -8.08 1.24
N GLU A 85 3.46 -8.90 0.26
CA GLU A 85 4.59 -9.84 0.36
C GLU A 85 5.91 -9.10 0.63
N THR A 86 6.16 -8.00 -0.09
CA THR A 86 7.38 -7.20 0.08
C THR A 86 7.45 -6.57 1.47
N PHE A 87 6.34 -6.03 1.97
CA PHE A 87 6.26 -5.51 3.33
C PHE A 87 6.55 -6.59 4.37
N ALA A 88 5.92 -7.76 4.25
CA ALA A 88 6.14 -8.88 5.16
C ALA A 88 7.61 -9.33 5.15
N ALA A 89 8.23 -9.42 3.97
CA ALA A 89 9.63 -9.81 3.84
C ALA A 89 10.60 -8.80 4.46
N ILE A 90 10.36 -7.48 4.30
CA ILE A 90 11.17 -6.46 4.97
C ILE A 90 10.98 -6.54 6.49
N MET A 91 9.77 -6.78 6.97
CA MET A 91 9.50 -6.93 8.41
C MET A 91 10.17 -8.16 9.01
N GLU A 92 10.32 -9.24 8.24
CA GLU A 92 10.94 -10.51 8.69
C GLU A 92 12.46 -10.51 8.54
N HIS A 93 12.98 -10.06 7.40
CA HIS A 93 14.39 -10.20 7.02
C HIS A 93 15.17 -8.88 7.03
N GLY A 94 14.49 -7.73 7.09
CA GLY A 94 15.10 -6.41 7.06
C GLY A 94 15.44 -5.89 5.65
N GLU A 95 15.21 -6.69 4.61
CA GLU A 95 15.49 -6.36 3.21
C GLU A 95 14.48 -7.01 2.27
N VAL A 96 14.48 -6.59 1.00
CA VAL A 96 13.66 -7.19 -0.06
C VAL A 96 14.42 -8.38 -0.66
N PRO A 97 13.91 -9.62 -0.56
CA PRO A 97 14.53 -10.79 -1.17
C PRO A 97 14.63 -10.67 -2.69
N GLU A 98 15.65 -11.31 -3.27
CA GLU A 98 15.90 -11.31 -4.72
C GLU A 98 14.71 -11.89 -5.50
N GLU A 99 14.03 -12.90 -4.94
CA GLU A 99 12.85 -13.51 -5.54
C GLU A 99 11.69 -12.52 -5.70
N LEU A 100 11.50 -11.61 -4.73
CA LEU A 100 10.47 -10.58 -4.81
C LEU A 100 10.88 -9.48 -5.79
N SER A 101 12.16 -9.11 -5.84
CA SER A 101 12.67 -8.20 -6.87
C SER A 101 12.37 -8.72 -8.27
N TYR A 102 12.63 -10.01 -8.52
CA TYR A 102 12.34 -10.64 -9.81
C TYR A 102 10.85 -10.65 -10.16
N LYS A 103 9.96 -10.90 -9.18
CA LYS A 103 8.51 -10.80 -9.39
C LYS A 103 8.07 -9.38 -9.80
N TRP A 104 8.69 -8.35 -9.22
CA TRP A 104 8.41 -6.95 -9.61
C TRP A 104 8.82 -6.68 -11.05
N ASP A 105 10.01 -7.16 -11.47
CA ASP A 105 10.47 -7.02 -12.86
C ASP A 105 9.53 -7.71 -13.84
N LEU A 106 9.06 -8.92 -13.52
CA LEU A 106 8.09 -9.65 -14.35
C LEU A 106 6.75 -8.93 -14.46
N LEU A 107 6.28 -8.33 -13.37
CA LEU A 107 5.05 -7.55 -13.37
C LEU A 107 5.18 -6.30 -14.24
N ASP A 108 6.32 -5.61 -14.18
CA ASP A 108 6.58 -4.44 -15.02
C ASP A 108 6.60 -4.82 -16.51
N ILE A 109 7.28 -5.91 -16.87
CA ILE A 109 7.27 -6.44 -18.24
C ILE A 109 5.85 -6.76 -18.71
N ALA A 110 5.05 -7.44 -17.88
CA ALA A 110 3.68 -7.78 -18.21
C ALA A 110 2.81 -6.52 -18.45
N ASN A 111 2.99 -5.49 -17.63
CA ASN A 111 2.29 -4.22 -17.78
C ASN A 111 2.68 -3.50 -19.09
N VAL A 112 3.97 -3.50 -19.43
CA VAL A 112 4.45 -2.92 -20.69
C VAL A 112 3.89 -3.66 -21.90
N MET A 113 3.81 -5.00 -21.85
CA MET A 113 3.23 -5.80 -22.93
C MET A 113 1.73 -5.53 -23.11
N GLN A 114 0.96 -5.42 -22.02
CA GLN A 114 -0.47 -5.09 -22.09
C GLN A 114 -0.72 -3.67 -22.62
N ALA A 115 0.17 -2.72 -22.37
CA ALA A 115 0.05 -1.35 -22.87
C ALA A 115 0.36 -1.22 -24.38
N ALA A 116 0.99 -2.23 -24.98
CA ALA A 116 1.37 -2.24 -26.39
C ALA A 116 0.32 -2.90 -27.32
N GLU A 117 -0.70 -3.54 -26.76
CA GLU A 117 -1.85 -4.14 -27.47
C GLU A 117 -2.97 -3.12 -27.76
#